data_AF-A0A7W8VWH7-F1
#
_entry.id   AF-A0A7W8VWH7-F1
#
_cell.length_a   1.000
_cell.length_b   1.000
_cell.length_c   1.000
_cell.angle_alpha   90.00
_cell.angle_beta   90.00
_cell.angle_gamma   90.00
#
_symmetry.space_group_name_H-M   'P 1'
#
loop_
_entity.id
_entity.type
_entity.pdbx_description
1 polymer ?
#
loop_
_entity_poly.entity_id
_entity_poly.type
_entity_poly.pdbx_seq_one_letter_code
_entity_poly.pdbx_strand_id
1 'polypeptide(L)'
;MIEPDRYFLLASQIIDQAPVRNGLAAEPGNYPWSSCAHHIGLRVDRFIKDHPLYRALGNTPFERHQAYRDLGAQPVDEREINNLMQSTLNGWVLGSPAYCEWAAQTANRRLMPLLLRDRPPTVRTTRSLVHVG
;
A
#
# COMPACT_ATOMS: atom_id res chain seq x y z
N MET A 1 3.97 -0.95 7.05
CA MET A 1 2.96 -1.88 7.64
C MET A 1 1.59 -1.39 7.24
N ILE A 2 0.61 -2.25 6.94
CA ILE A 2 -0.72 -1.81 6.48
C ILE A 2 -1.82 -2.40 7.37
N GLU A 3 -2.95 -1.71 7.54
CA GLU A 3 -4.18 -2.24 8.17
C GLU A 3 -4.86 -3.19 7.18
N PRO A 4 -4.91 -4.52 7.45
CA PRO A 4 -5.33 -5.49 6.44
C PRO A 4 -6.74 -5.26 5.92
N ASP A 5 -7.73 -5.09 6.80
CA ASP A 5 -9.15 -4.94 6.44
C ASP A 5 -9.41 -3.78 5.49
N ARG A 6 -8.54 -2.76 5.50
CA ARG A 6 -8.64 -1.59 4.60
C ARG A 6 -7.79 -1.73 3.36
N TYR A 7 -6.55 -2.19 3.51
CA TYR A 7 -5.53 -1.98 2.49
C TYR A 7 -5.03 -3.28 1.84
N PHE A 8 -5.36 -4.46 2.37
CA PHE A 8 -4.86 -5.73 1.84
C PHE A 8 -5.26 -5.96 0.38
N LEU A 9 -6.56 -5.89 0.07
CA LEU A 9 -7.05 -6.15 -1.29
C LEU A 9 -6.54 -5.11 -2.29
N LEU A 10 -6.52 -3.83 -1.87
CA LEU A 10 -5.95 -2.74 -2.65
C LEU A 10 -4.46 -2.98 -2.96
N ALA A 11 -3.66 -3.30 -1.94
CA ALA A 11 -2.24 -3.57 -2.12
C ALA A 11 -1.99 -4.78 -3.02
N SER A 12 -2.78 -5.85 -2.85
CA SER A 12 -2.71 -7.04 -3.70
C SER A 12 -2.98 -6.70 -5.17
N GLN A 13 -4.02 -5.92 -5.47
CA GLN A 13 -4.35 -5.49 -6.83
C GLN A 13 -3.24 -4.62 -7.42
N ILE A 14 -2.69 -3.67 -6.66
CA ILE A 14 -1.60 -2.80 -7.14
C ILE A 14 -0.35 -3.62 -7.49
N ILE A 15 -0.01 -4.62 -6.67
CA ILE A 15 1.10 -5.54 -6.94
C ILE A 15 0.83 -6.36 -8.20
N ASP A 16 -0.37 -6.92 -8.34
CA ASP A 16 -0.74 -7.77 -9.47
C ASP A 16 -0.84 -6.98 -10.79
N GLN A 17 -1.17 -5.69 -10.73
CA GLN A 17 -1.19 -4.77 -11.88
C GLN A 17 0.19 -4.20 -12.24
N ALA A 18 1.19 -4.31 -11.34
CA ALA A 18 2.50 -3.74 -11.56
C ALA A 18 3.20 -4.26 -12.83
N PRO A 19 3.16 -5.55 -13.19
CA PRO A 19 3.77 -6.04 -14.42
C PRO A 19 3.23 -5.37 -15.68
N VAL A 20 1.92 -5.14 -15.77
CA VAL A 20 1.29 -4.45 -16.90
C VAL A 20 1.72 -2.99 -16.95
N ARG A 21 1.68 -2.29 -15.81
CA ARG A 21 2.11 -0.89 -15.68
C ARG A 21 3.59 -0.67 -16.06
N ASN A 22 4.43 -1.69 -15.86
CA ASN A 22 5.85 -1.66 -16.21
C ASN A 22 6.14 -2.27 -17.59
N GLY A 23 5.13 -2.65 -18.38
CA GLY A 23 5.31 -3.22 -19.71
C GLY A 23 5.91 -4.63 -19.74
N LEU A 24 5.86 -5.36 -18.61
CA LEU A 24 6.41 -6.71 -18.47
C LEU A 24 5.42 -7.81 -18.89
N ALA A 25 4.12 -7.51 -18.94
CA ALA A 25 3.07 -8.42 -19.36
C ALA A 25 1.91 -7.65 -20.00
N ALA A 26 1.18 -8.30 -20.93
CA ALA A 26 0.00 -7.71 -21.54
C ALA A 26 -1.20 -7.65 -20.56
N GLU A 27 -1.31 -8.64 -19.68
CA GLU A 27 -2.39 -8.79 -18.70
C GLU A 27 -1.80 -9.23 -17.35
N PRO A 28 -2.42 -8.88 -16.20
CA PRO A 28 -1.93 -9.24 -14.87
C PRO A 28 -1.72 -10.75 -14.70
N GLY A 29 -2.66 -11.55 -15.22
CA GLY A 29 -2.62 -13.02 -15.15
C GLY A 29 -1.50 -13.68 -15.95
N ASN A 30 -0.85 -12.94 -16.86
CA ASN A 30 0.21 -13.48 -17.73
C ASN A 30 1.59 -13.40 -17.08
N TYR A 31 1.76 -12.66 -15.98
CA TYR A 31 3.05 -12.53 -15.32
C TYR A 31 3.32 -13.72 -14.39
N PRO A 32 4.35 -14.55 -14.65
CA PRO A 32 4.54 -15.82 -13.94
C PRO A 32 5.00 -15.66 -12.48
N TRP A 33 5.55 -14.49 -12.12
CA TRP A 33 6.07 -14.20 -10.78
C TRP A 33 5.09 -13.39 -9.93
N SER A 34 3.80 -13.67 -10.07
CA SER A 34 2.72 -13.12 -9.24
C SER A 34 1.71 -14.21 -8.88
N SER A 35 1.05 -14.01 -7.73
CA SER A 35 -0.12 -14.79 -7.31
C SER A 35 -1.37 -14.50 -8.13
N CYS A 36 -1.37 -13.47 -8.99
CA CYS A 36 -2.54 -13.02 -9.74
C CYS A 36 -3.25 -14.17 -10.46
N ALA A 37 -2.52 -14.96 -11.26
CA ALA A 37 -3.07 -16.08 -12.01
C ALA A 37 -3.83 -17.09 -11.11
N HIS A 38 -3.44 -17.22 -9.85
CA HIS A 38 -4.17 -17.99 -8.86
C HIS A 38 -5.44 -17.29 -8.38
N HIS A 39 -5.31 -16.03 -7.96
CA HIS A 39 -6.44 -15.24 -7.46
C HIS A 39 -7.52 -14.95 -8.51
N ILE A 40 -7.17 -15.00 -9.81
CA ILE A 40 -8.14 -14.89 -10.91
C ILE A 40 -8.48 -16.25 -11.55
N GLY A 41 -8.14 -17.37 -10.92
CA GLY A 41 -8.57 -18.71 -11.34
C GLY A 41 -8.02 -19.21 -12.68
N LEU A 42 -6.96 -18.61 -13.22
CA LEU A 42 -6.27 -19.10 -14.42
C LEU A 42 -5.34 -20.28 -14.10
N ARG A 43 -4.85 -20.36 -12.86
CA ARG A 43 -3.93 -21.41 -12.39
C ARG A 43 -4.26 -21.81 -10.96
N VAL A 44 -4.16 -23.09 -10.63
CA VAL A 44 -4.17 -23.52 -9.23
C VAL A 44 -2.72 -23.66 -8.76
N ASP A 45 -2.31 -22.87 -7.78
CA ASP A 45 -0.99 -22.96 -7.16
C ASP A 45 -1.14 -23.44 -5.72
N ARG A 46 -0.63 -24.64 -5.42
CA ARG A 46 -0.76 -25.27 -4.09
C ARG A 46 0.16 -24.65 -3.03
N PHE A 47 1.15 -23.84 -3.44
CA PHE A 47 2.03 -23.16 -2.51
C PHE A 47 1.43 -21.84 -1.99
N ILE A 48 0.39 -21.33 -2.65
CA ILE A 48 -0.30 -20.11 -2.22
C ILE A 48 -1.23 -20.43 -1.05
N LYS A 49 -1.09 -19.65 0.02
CA LYS A 49 -1.99 -19.65 1.16
C LYS A 49 -2.81 -18.38 1.11
N ASP A 50 -4.06 -18.52 0.70
CA ASP A 50 -4.98 -17.39 0.59
C ASP A 50 -5.16 -16.67 1.92
N HIS A 51 -5.03 -15.34 1.88
CA HIS A 51 -5.34 -14.48 3.02
C HIS A 51 -6.84 -14.57 3.36
N PRO A 52 -7.24 -14.52 4.64
CA PRO A 52 -8.65 -14.56 5.04
C PRO A 52 -9.54 -13.54 4.33
N LEU A 53 -9.05 -12.32 4.07
CA LEU A 53 -9.80 -11.29 3.36
C LEU A 53 -10.04 -11.61 1.88
N TYR A 54 -9.12 -12.30 1.21
CA TYR A 54 -9.38 -12.84 -0.13
C TYR A 54 -10.42 -13.97 -0.06
N ARG A 55 -10.31 -14.85 0.94
CA ARG A 55 -11.29 -15.93 1.16
C ARG A 55 -12.69 -15.39 1.44
N ALA A 56 -12.80 -14.22 2.06
CA ALA A 56 -14.06 -13.55 2.36
C ALA A 56 -14.76 -12.96 1.13
N LEU A 57 -14.10 -12.88 -0.04
CA LEU A 57 -14.69 -12.38 -1.29
C LEU A 57 -15.81 -13.26 -1.84
N GLY A 58 -15.91 -14.52 -1.38
CA GLY A 58 -16.88 -15.47 -1.91
C GLY A 58 -16.81 -16.82 -1.21
N ASN A 59 -17.94 -17.50 -1.14
CA ASN A 59 -18.05 -18.79 -0.48
C ASN A 59 -17.47 -19.91 -1.35
N THR A 60 -17.59 -19.79 -2.67
CA THR A 60 -17.00 -20.73 -3.64
C THR A 60 -15.70 -20.19 -4.26
N PRO A 61 -14.80 -21.05 -4.75
CA PRO A 61 -13.63 -20.60 -5.51
C PRO A 61 -14.01 -19.71 -6.70
N PHE A 62 -15.10 -20.05 -7.41
CA PHE A 62 -15.58 -19.28 -8.55
C PHE A 62 -15.99 -17.86 -8.16
N GLU A 63 -16.79 -17.71 -7.11
CA GLU A 63 -17.21 -16.40 -6.58
C GLU A 63 -16.00 -15.55 -6.18
N ARG A 64 -15.01 -16.15 -5.50
CA ARG A 64 -13.78 -15.43 -5.12
C ARG A 64 -12.99 -14.95 -6.32
N HIS A 65 -12.77 -15.82 -7.31
CA HIS A 65 -12.06 -15.43 -8.53
C HIS A 65 -12.80 -14.30 -9.25
N GLN A 66 -14.13 -14.38 -9.34
CA GLN A 66 -14.93 -13.35 -10.00
C GLN A 66 -14.86 -12.02 -9.25
N ALA A 67 -15.12 -12.02 -7.94
CA ALA A 67 -15.05 -10.82 -7.11
C ALA A 67 -13.64 -10.18 -7.15
N TYR A 68 -12.58 -10.99 -7.18
CA TYR A 68 -11.22 -10.48 -7.30
C TYR A 68 -10.92 -9.86 -8.68
N ARG A 69 -11.45 -10.45 -9.78
CA ARG A 69 -11.37 -9.82 -11.11
C ARG A 69 -12.14 -8.51 -11.15
N ASP A 70 -13.34 -8.49 -10.59
CA ASP A 70 -14.20 -7.30 -10.57
C ASP A 70 -13.54 -6.16 -9.80
N LEU A 71 -12.89 -6.46 -8.65
CA LEU A 71 -12.08 -5.51 -7.89
C LEU A 71 -10.94 -4.92 -8.73
N GLY A 72 -10.25 -5.74 -9.52
CA GLY A 72 -9.15 -5.29 -10.38
C GLY A 72 -9.58 -4.49 -11.60
N ALA A 73 -10.83 -4.65 -12.03
CA ALA A 73 -11.42 -3.89 -13.12
C ALA A 73 -11.95 -2.51 -12.68
N GLN A 74 -12.20 -2.30 -11.38
CA GLN A 74 -12.63 -1.00 -10.87
C GLN A 74 -11.47 0.01 -10.91
N PRO A 75 -11.74 1.27 -11.30
CA PRO A 75 -10.76 2.33 -11.15
C PRO A 75 -10.49 2.55 -9.66
N VAL A 76 -9.21 2.60 -9.30
CA VAL A 76 -8.75 2.87 -7.94
C VAL A 76 -8.41 4.36 -7.83
N ASP A 77 -8.74 4.98 -6.70
CA ASP A 77 -8.34 6.36 -6.43
C ASP A 77 -6.81 6.46 -6.41
N GLU A 78 -6.26 7.29 -7.30
CA GLU A 78 -4.82 7.56 -7.38
C GLU A 78 -4.24 8.04 -6.05
N ARG A 79 -5.04 8.73 -5.22
CA ARG A 79 -4.63 9.16 -3.87
C ARG A 79 -4.37 7.96 -2.96
N GLU A 80 -5.19 6.93 -3.02
CA GLU A 80 -4.99 5.72 -2.22
C GLU A 80 -3.76 4.94 -2.68
N ILE A 81 -3.54 4.83 -4.00
CA ILE A 81 -2.31 4.25 -4.56
C ILE A 81 -1.10 5.03 -4.05
N ASN A 82 -1.12 6.36 -4.17
CA ASN A 82 -0.03 7.22 -3.72
C ASN A 82 0.24 7.07 -2.22
N ASN A 83 -0.79 7.01 -1.39
CA ASN A 83 -0.64 6.79 0.05
C ASN A 83 0.01 5.45 0.36
N LEU A 84 -0.37 4.38 -0.34
CA LEU A 84 0.25 3.06 -0.22
C LEU A 84 1.72 3.09 -0.63
N MET A 85 2.02 3.69 -1.79
CA MET A 85 3.39 3.77 -2.29
C MET A 85 4.28 4.60 -1.37
N GLN A 86 3.83 5.78 -0.94
CA GLN A 86 4.59 6.63 -0.01
C GLN A 86 4.80 5.95 1.33
N SER A 87 3.79 5.27 1.86
CA SER A 87 3.94 4.53 3.13
C SER A 87 4.95 3.40 3.01
N THR A 88 4.96 2.70 1.88
CA THR A 88 5.91 1.62 1.59
C THR A 88 7.34 2.15 1.48
N LEU A 89 7.56 3.22 0.72
CA LEU A 89 8.89 3.79 0.48
C LEU A 89 9.50 4.46 1.72
N ASN A 90 8.68 5.09 2.56
CA ASN A 90 9.15 5.79 3.76
C ASN A 90 9.12 4.91 5.03
N GLY A 91 8.71 3.64 4.92
CA GLY A 91 8.60 2.73 6.06
C GLY A 91 7.51 3.12 7.07
N TRP A 92 6.47 3.81 6.61
CA TRP A 92 5.35 4.25 7.46
C TRP A 92 4.27 3.16 7.58
N VAL A 93 3.39 3.37 8.56
CA VAL A 93 2.17 2.59 8.69
C VAL A 93 1.08 3.19 7.80
N LEU A 94 0.29 2.37 7.12
CA LEU A 94 -0.92 2.83 6.43
C LEU A 94 -2.13 2.21 7.12
N GLY A 95 -2.97 3.03 7.73
CA GLY A 95 -4.07 2.55 8.56
C GLY A 95 -4.93 3.69 9.08
N SER A 96 -5.99 3.33 9.78
CA SER A 96 -6.74 4.23 10.64
C SER A 96 -5.84 4.87 11.71
N PRO A 97 -6.22 6.03 12.29
CA PRO A 97 -5.44 6.66 13.36
C PRO A 97 -5.14 5.70 14.52
N ALA A 98 -6.15 4.93 14.95
CA ALA A 98 -5.99 3.92 16.00
C ALA A 98 -4.97 2.84 15.63
N TYR A 99 -4.99 2.35 14.38
CA TYR A 99 -4.02 1.37 13.90
C TYR A 99 -2.59 1.95 13.86
N CYS A 100 -2.45 3.20 13.41
CA CYS A 100 -1.16 3.88 13.39
C CYS A 100 -0.59 4.12 14.79
N GLU A 101 -1.43 4.51 15.75
CA GLU A 101 -1.05 4.68 17.16
C GLU A 101 -0.61 3.36 17.78
N TRP A 102 -1.42 2.30 17.62
CA TRP A 102 -1.07 0.96 18.07
C TRP A 102 0.25 0.48 17.47
N ALA A 103 0.44 0.66 16.16
CA ALA A 103 1.66 0.23 15.48
C ALA A 103 2.90 1.02 15.97
N ALA A 104 2.77 2.32 16.20
CA ALA A 104 3.86 3.15 16.72
C ALA A 104 4.26 2.75 18.15
N GLN A 105 3.27 2.47 19.01
CA GLN A 105 3.49 1.97 20.36
C GLN A 105 4.17 0.59 20.33
N THR A 106 3.66 -0.33 19.52
CA THR A 106 4.19 -1.70 19.41
C THR A 106 5.63 -1.71 18.89
N ALA A 107 5.94 -0.88 17.90
CA ALA A 107 7.29 -0.80 17.33
C ALA A 107 8.26 0.06 18.17
N ASN A 108 7.77 0.72 19.23
CA ASN A 108 8.51 1.68 20.04
C ASN A 108 9.29 2.71 19.20
N ARG A 109 8.70 3.15 18.08
CA ARG A 109 9.30 4.14 17.17
C ARG A 109 8.21 4.90 16.43
N ARG A 110 8.56 6.08 15.91
CA ARG A 110 7.67 6.84 15.05
C ARG A 110 7.47 6.11 13.71
N LEU A 111 6.22 5.87 13.35
CA LEU A 111 5.84 5.23 12.09
C LEU A 111 4.98 6.13 11.19
N MET A 112 4.91 7.42 11.50
CA MET A 112 4.14 8.42 10.78
C MET A 112 4.99 9.65 10.42
N PRO A 113 4.66 10.37 9.34
CA PRO A 113 5.30 11.64 9.03
C PRO A 113 5.05 12.65 10.15
N LEU A 114 6.01 13.55 10.36
CA LEU A 114 5.76 14.72 11.18
C LEU A 114 4.73 15.57 10.43
N LEU A 115 3.57 15.82 11.03
CA LEU A 115 2.71 16.88 10.56
C LEU A 115 3.53 18.18 10.67
N LEU A 116 3.65 18.92 9.58
CA LEU A 116 4.45 20.16 9.50
C LEU A 116 3.94 21.28 10.44
N ARG A 117 2.90 21.00 11.25
CA ARG A 117 2.17 21.99 12.04
C ARG A 117 2.91 22.50 13.28
N ASP A 118 3.94 21.80 13.75
CA ASP A 118 4.60 22.14 15.02
C ASP A 118 6.10 22.46 14.89
N ARG A 119 6.61 22.72 13.68
CA ARG A 119 7.97 23.28 13.57
C ARG A 119 7.89 24.79 13.77
N PRO A 120 8.32 25.36 14.93
CA PRO A 120 8.45 26.81 15.04
C PRO A 120 9.42 27.29 13.94
N PRO A 121 9.09 28.37 13.21
CA PRO A 121 9.95 28.87 12.15
C PRO A 121 11.32 29.19 12.76
N THR A 122 12.38 28.60 12.18
CA THR A 122 13.74 28.90 12.59
C THR A 122 14.05 30.35 12.21
N VAL A 123 13.95 31.27 13.16
CA VAL A 123 14.38 32.66 12.97
C VAL A 123 15.90 32.63 12.82
N ARG A 124 16.39 32.74 11.58
CA ARG A 124 17.80 33.00 11.32
C ARG A 124 18.08 34.45 11.72
N THR A 125 18.67 34.66 12.89
CA THR A 125 19.21 35.96 13.26
C THR A 125 20.40 36.26 12.36
N THR A 126 20.20 37.13 11.36
CA THR A 126 21.28 37.68 10.54
C THR A 126 22.18 38.50 11.45
N ARG A 127 23.38 37.99 11.75
CA ARG A 127 24.38 38.73 12.51
C ARG A 127 25.01 39.74 11.56
N SER A 128 24.58 41.00 11.65
CA SER A 128 25.22 42.12 10.97
C SER A 128 26.64 42.28 11.52
N LEU A 129 27.63 42.00 10.68
CA LEU A 129 29.03 42.32 10.95
C LEU A 129 29.21 43.83 10.70
N VAL A 130 29.31 44.59 11.79
CA VAL A 130 29.75 45.99 11.75
C VAL A 130 31.25 45.98 11.52
N HIS A 131 31.67 46.47 10.35
CA HIS A 131 33.07 46.70 10.04
C HIS A 131 33.45 48.08 10.62
N VAL A 132 34.35 48.10 11.60
CA VAL A 132 34.94 49.33 12.15
C VAL A 132 36.20 49.61 11.35
N GLY A 133 36.22 50.77 10.68
CA GLY A 133 37.41 51.37 10.09
C GLY A 133 38.05 52.39 11.01
#